data_AF-A0A9P8HYC5-F1
#
_entry.id   AF-A0A9P8HYC5-F1
#
_cell.length_a   1.000
_cell.length_b   1.000
_cell.length_c   1.000
_cell.angle_alpha   90.00
_cell.angle_beta   90.00
_cell.angle_gamma   90.00
#
_symmetry.space_group_name_H-M   'P 1'
#
loop_
_entity.id
_entity.type
_entity.pdbx_description
1 polymer ?
#
loop_
_entity_poly.entity_id
_entity_poly.type
_entity_poly.pdbx_seq_one_letter_code
_entity_poly.pdbx_strand_id
1 'polypeptide(L)'
;LDTSLLHEMAGTLSAQVSRLKLAWEGLEPGKLGFMEAYEMLALGIQGKRMLWLVLAEIADWFPEWRNVDFTHLEAQASIQRDALEARLVHAAKGTLVEHQREIRELPAEAVV
;
A
#
# COMPACT_ATOMS: atom_id res chain seq x y z
N LEU A 1 -26.91 5.05 14.85
CA LEU A 1 -26.91 3.65 14.40
C LEU A 1 -25.57 3.05 14.82
N ASP A 2 -25.36 1.77 14.58
CA ASP A 2 -24.52 0.91 15.41
C ASP A 2 -23.03 0.93 14.98
N THR A 3 -22.11 0.97 15.95
CA THR A 3 -20.66 0.73 15.78
C THR A 3 -20.34 -0.50 14.92
N SER A 4 -21.29 -1.43 14.78
CA SER A 4 -21.23 -2.55 13.84
C SER A 4 -21.06 -2.13 12.38
N LEU A 5 -21.67 -1.03 11.92
CA LEU A 5 -21.60 -0.62 10.51
C LEU A 5 -20.20 -0.11 10.13
N LEU A 6 -19.55 0.62 11.03
CA LEU A 6 -18.15 1.03 10.85
C LEU A 6 -17.20 -0.17 10.89
N HIS A 7 -17.42 -1.13 11.79
CA HIS A 7 -16.66 -2.38 11.82
C HIS A 7 -16.91 -3.24 10.59
N GLU A 8 -18.13 -3.28 10.06
CA GLU A 8 -18.49 -4.02 8.87
C GLU A 8 -17.86 -3.40 7.62
N MET A 9 -17.86 -2.07 7.50
CA MET A 9 -17.17 -1.36 6.42
C MET A 9 -15.65 -1.56 6.52
N ALA A 10 -15.07 -1.40 7.71
CA ALA A 10 -13.65 -1.64 7.94
C ALA A 10 -13.26 -3.10 7.66
N GLY A 11 -14.10 -4.06 8.07
CA GLY A 11 -13.91 -5.49 7.83
C GLY A 11 -14.02 -5.84 6.34
N THR A 12 -14.98 -5.25 5.62
CA THR A 12 -15.15 -5.42 4.17
C THR A 12 -13.95 -4.86 3.42
N LEU A 13 -13.47 -3.67 3.78
CA LEU A 13 -12.30 -3.08 3.16
C LEU A 13 -11.04 -3.91 3.46
N SER A 14 -10.88 -4.35 4.71
CA SER A 14 -9.79 -5.25 5.11
C SER A 14 -9.82 -6.56 4.31
N ALA A 15 -11.00 -7.15 4.12
CA ALA A 15 -11.16 -8.38 3.34
C ALA A 15 -10.87 -8.17 1.84
N GLN A 16 -11.14 -6.99 1.28
CA GLN A 16 -10.76 -6.65 -0.09
C GLN A 16 -9.25 -6.49 -0.23
N VAL A 17 -8.60 -5.79 0.71
CA VAL A 17 -7.13 -5.64 0.75
C VAL A 17 -6.43 -6.98 0.95
N SER A 18 -6.94 -7.84 1.84
CA SER A 18 -6.40 -9.20 2.03
C SER A 18 -6.55 -10.06 0.79
N ARG A 19 -7.67 -9.97 0.06
CA ARG A 19 -7.85 -10.70 -1.22
C ARG A 19 -6.86 -10.23 -2.28
N LEU A 20 -6.61 -8.93 -2.37
CA LEU A 20 -5.60 -8.37 -3.28
C LEU A 20 -4.19 -8.86 -2.92
N LYS A 21 -3.88 -8.94 -1.62
CA LYS A 21 -2.61 -9.48 -1.12
C LYS A 21 -2.44 -10.98 -1.41
N LEU A 22 -3.49 -11.78 -1.22
CA LEU A 22 -3.47 -13.23 -1.52
C LEU A 22 -3.36 -13.51 -3.02
N ALA A 23 -4.01 -12.70 -3.86
CA ALA A 23 -3.85 -12.78 -5.31
C ALA A 23 -2.42 -12.48 -5.75
N TRP A 24 -1.71 -11.62 -5.01
CA TRP A 24 -0.30 -11.31 -5.23
C TRP A 24 0.64 -12.43 -4.74
N GLU A 25 0.36 -13.08 -3.61
CA GLU A 25 1.13 -14.26 -3.16
C GLU A 25 1.07 -15.45 -4.14
N GLY A 26 0.08 -15.48 -5.04
CA GLY A 26 -0.02 -16.45 -6.13
C GLY A 26 0.75 -16.11 -7.40
N LEU A 27 1.36 -14.91 -7.49
CA LEU A 27 2.28 -14.53 -8.56
C LEU A 27 3.70 -14.86 -8.09
N GLU A 28 4.46 -15.66 -8.85
CA GLU A 28 5.85 -15.95 -8.48
C GLU A 28 6.65 -14.64 -8.34
N PRO A 29 7.27 -14.37 -7.18
CA PRO A 29 8.11 -13.20 -7.04
C PRO A 29 9.31 -13.39 -7.96
N GLY A 30 9.31 -12.69 -9.10
CA GLY A 30 10.49 -12.57 -9.93
C GLY A 30 11.63 -11.93 -9.12
N LYS A 31 12.82 -11.79 -9.71
CA LYS A 31 13.96 -11.09 -9.10
C LYS A 31 13.67 -9.63 -8.66
N LEU A 32 12.46 -9.12 -8.92
CA LEU A 32 11.86 -7.85 -8.51
C LEU A 32 10.92 -7.93 -7.29
N GLY A 33 10.69 -9.11 -6.71
CA GLY A 33 9.61 -9.37 -5.73
C GLY A 33 9.60 -8.49 -4.48
N PHE A 34 10.74 -7.91 -4.09
CA PHE A 34 10.79 -6.94 -2.99
C PHE A 34 10.23 -5.56 -3.38
N MET A 35 10.52 -5.08 -4.59
CA MET A 35 9.97 -3.81 -5.10
C MET A 35 8.46 -3.92 -5.28
N GLU A 36 8.01 -5.02 -5.89
CA GLU A 36 6.57 -5.31 -6.07
C GLU A 36 5.82 -5.40 -4.73
N ALA A 37 6.42 -6.00 -3.70
CA ALA A 37 5.82 -6.06 -2.36
C ALA A 37 5.64 -4.65 -1.74
N TYR A 38 6.61 -3.76 -1.94
CA TYR A 38 6.54 -2.38 -1.45
C TYR A 38 5.50 -1.56 -2.21
N GLU A 39 5.40 -1.73 -3.54
CA GLU A 39 4.36 -1.08 -4.35
C GLU A 39 2.95 -1.51 -3.91
N MET A 40 2.76 -2.81 -3.66
CA MET A 40 1.50 -3.34 -3.13
C MET A 40 1.16 -2.78 -1.75
N LEU A 41 2.15 -2.66 -0.87
CA LEU A 41 1.95 -2.04 0.44
C LEU A 41 1.63 -0.55 0.32
N ALA A 42 2.26 0.18 -0.61
CA ALA A 42 1.96 1.57 -0.88
C ALA A 42 0.52 1.77 -1.37
N LEU A 43 0.05 0.89 -2.27
CA LEU A 43 -1.34 0.87 -2.74
C LEU A 43 -2.32 0.63 -1.58
N GLY A 44 -2.03 -0.32 -0.69
CA GLY A 44 -2.85 -0.57 0.50
C GLY A 44 -2.94 0.62 1.46
N ILE A 45 -1.81 1.31 1.70
CA ILE A 45 -1.77 2.52 2.54
C ILE A 45 -2.57 3.66 1.88
N GLN A 46 -2.44 3.84 0.57
CA GLN A 46 -3.21 4.84 -0.17
C GLN A 46 -4.71 4.55 -0.12
N GLY A 47 -5.13 3.30 -0.28
CA GLY A 47 -6.54 2.91 -0.15
C GLY A 47 -7.10 3.22 1.24
N LYS A 48 -6.34 2.93 2.30
CA LYS A 48 -6.67 3.29 3.69
C LYS A 48 -6.81 4.80 3.88
N ARG A 49 -5.90 5.59 3.32
CA ARG A 49 -5.98 7.06 3.35
C ARG A 49 -7.27 7.57 2.70
N MET A 50 -7.60 7.04 1.52
CA MET A 50 -8.84 7.41 0.82
C MET A 50 -10.09 7.02 1.60
N LEU A 51 -10.09 5.87 2.29
CA LEU A 51 -11.19 5.52 3.21
C LEU A 51 -11.37 6.57 4.29
N TRP A 52 -10.31 7.00 4.96
CA TRP A 52 -10.40 8.00 6.03
C TRP A 52 -10.93 9.34 5.55
N LEU A 53 -10.51 9.77 4.35
CA LEU A 53 -11.06 10.98 3.72
C LEU A 53 -12.58 10.84 3.50
N VAL A 54 -13.02 9.75 2.87
CA VAL A 54 -14.46 9.55 2.59
C VAL A 54 -15.26 9.45 3.89
N LEU A 55 -14.75 8.78 4.92
CA LEU A 55 -15.43 8.68 6.21
C LEU A 55 -15.50 10.03 6.94
N ALA A 56 -14.49 10.89 6.80
CA ALA A 56 -14.54 12.25 7.32
C ALA A 56 -15.64 13.08 6.66
N GLU A 57 -15.76 13.01 5.33
CA GLU A 57 -16.77 13.77 4.56
C GLU A 57 -18.22 13.41 4.92
N ILE A 58 -18.46 12.15 5.29
CA ILE A 58 -19.80 11.67 5.65
C ILE A 58 -20.01 11.61 7.18
N ALA A 59 -19.02 11.98 8.00
CA ALA A 59 -19.06 11.81 9.46
C ALA A 59 -20.24 12.55 10.11
N ASP A 60 -20.60 13.73 9.60
CA ASP A 60 -21.72 14.51 10.13
C ASP A 60 -23.09 13.84 9.93
N TRP A 61 -23.19 12.88 9.01
CA TRP A 61 -24.41 12.10 8.79
C TRP A 61 -24.60 11.01 9.86
N PHE A 62 -23.54 10.69 10.62
CA PHE A 62 -23.52 9.59 11.58
C PHE A 62 -23.07 10.10 12.97
N PRO A 63 -24.01 10.51 13.84
CA PRO A 63 -23.69 11.02 15.18
C PRO A 63 -22.85 10.08 16.04
N GLU A 64 -22.94 8.76 15.82
CA GLU A 64 -22.11 7.73 16.44
C GLU A 64 -20.60 7.86 16.15
N TRP A 65 -20.20 8.56 15.08
CA TRP A 65 -18.80 8.73 14.69
C TRP A 65 -18.17 10.02 15.20
N ARG A 66 -18.91 10.82 15.97
CA ARG A 66 -18.47 12.14 16.47
C ARG A 66 -17.15 12.11 17.27
N ASN A 67 -16.76 10.97 17.81
CA ASN A 67 -15.53 10.79 18.57
C ASN A 67 -14.37 10.19 17.77
N VAL A 68 -14.56 9.91 16.47
CA VAL A 68 -13.52 9.35 15.61
C VAL A 68 -12.79 10.48 14.89
N ASP A 69 -11.49 10.61 15.16
CA ASP A 69 -10.64 11.59 14.48
C ASP A 69 -10.13 11.04 13.14
N PHE A 70 -11.00 11.09 12.13
CA PHE A 70 -10.65 10.66 10.77
C PHE A 70 -9.51 11.49 10.15
N THR A 71 -9.37 12.76 10.55
CA THR A 71 -8.28 13.63 10.09
C THR A 71 -6.94 13.12 10.61
N HIS A 72 -6.86 12.74 11.88
CA HIS A 72 -5.66 12.11 12.44
C HIS A 72 -5.33 10.79 11.75
N LEU A 73 -6.34 9.94 11.49
CA LEU A 73 -6.15 8.66 10.80
C LEU A 73 -5.64 8.83 9.35
N GLU A 74 -6.14 9.84 8.63
CA GLU A 74 -5.63 10.24 7.31
C GLU A 74 -4.17 10.65 7.38
N ALA A 75 -3.82 11.53 8.33
CA ALA A 75 -2.45 12.01 8.51
C ALA A 75 -1.48 10.86 8.84
N GLN A 76 -1.90 9.92 9.69
CA GLN A 76 -1.13 8.71 9.98
C GLN A 76 -0.92 7.84 8.74
N ALA A 77 -1.91 7.74 7.84
CA ALA A 77 -1.75 7.01 6.59
C ALA A 77 -0.78 7.71 5.64
N SER A 78 -0.79 9.06 5.57
CA SER A 78 0.21 9.82 4.80
C SER A 78 1.63 9.59 5.32
N ILE A 79 1.84 9.70 6.64
CA ILE A 79 3.16 9.46 7.26
C ILE A 79 3.66 8.04 6.97
N GLN A 80 2.79 7.04 7.05
CA GLN A 80 3.13 5.65 6.73
C GLN A 80 3.57 5.50 5.27
N ARG A 81 2.87 6.17 4.34
CA ARG A 81 3.21 6.13 2.92
C ARG A 81 4.57 6.78 2.66
N ASP A 82 4.79 7.98 3.19
CA ASP A 82 6.04 8.72 2.98
C ASP A 82 7.24 7.94 3.55
N ALA A 83 7.08 7.31 4.71
CA ALA A 83 8.10 6.45 5.30
C ALA A 83 8.38 5.19 4.48
N LEU A 84 7.35 4.60 3.85
CA LEU A 84 7.49 3.44 2.98
C LEU A 84 8.22 3.81 1.68
N GLU A 85 7.82 4.91 1.04
CA GLU A 85 8.41 5.40 -0.21
C GLU A 85 9.90 5.73 -0.03
N ALA A 86 10.28 6.36 1.08
CA ALA A 86 11.67 6.62 1.40
C ALA A 86 12.51 5.33 1.48
N ARG A 87 11.96 4.26 2.06
CA ARG A 87 12.61 2.94 2.15
C ARG A 87 12.67 2.26 0.78
N LEU A 88 11.61 2.34 -0.02
CA LEU A 88 11.57 1.79 -1.36
C LEU A 88 12.65 2.41 -2.26
N VAL A 89 12.77 3.74 -2.26
CA VAL A 89 13.79 4.45 -3.03
C VAL A 89 15.20 4.00 -2.61
N HIS A 90 15.43 3.82 -1.31
CA HIS A 90 16.73 3.34 -0.82
C HIS A 90 17.02 1.91 -1.28
N ALA A 91 16.05 1.00 -1.17
CA ALA A 91 16.20 -0.40 -1.58
C ALA A 91 16.34 -0.56 -3.11
N ALA A 92 15.48 0.12 -3.89
CA ALA A 92 15.47 0.06 -5.34
C ALA A 92 16.79 0.53 -5.96
N LYS A 93 17.46 1.53 -5.35
CA LYS A 93 18.78 1.97 -5.79
C LYS A 93 19.81 0.83 -5.81
N GLY A 94 19.84 0.00 -4.77
CA GLY A 94 20.77 -1.14 -4.70
C GLY A 94 20.48 -2.15 -5.81
N THR A 95 19.23 -2.60 -5.88
CA THR A 95 18.77 -3.59 -6.86
C THR A 95 18.99 -3.13 -8.31
N LEU A 96 18.65 -1.87 -8.63
CA LEU A 96 18.83 -1.34 -9.99
C LEU A 96 20.31 -1.21 -10.39
N VAL A 97 21.19 -0.83 -9.46
CA VAL A 97 22.63 -0.72 -9.73
C VAL A 97 23.26 -2.10 -9.97
N GLU A 98 22.89 -3.10 -9.16
CA GLU A 98 23.34 -4.48 -9.34
C GLU A 98 22.85 -5.04 -10.68
N HIS A 99 21.56 -4.89 -10.98
CA HIS A 99 20.97 -5.35 -12.24
C HIS A 99 21.63 -4.71 -13.46
N GLN A 100 21.93 -3.40 -13.42
CA GLN A 100 22.60 -2.71 -14.52
C GLN A 100 24.05 -3.21 -14.73
N ARG A 101 24.74 -3.62 -13.67
CA ARG A 101 26.09 -4.21 -13.77
C ARG A 101 26.04 -5.59 -14.41
N GLU A 102 25.09 -6.42 -13.99
CA GLU A 102 24.85 -7.72 -14.61
C GLU A 102 24.60 -7.58 -16.12
N ILE A 103 23.71 -6.66 -16.52
CA ILE A 103 23.43 -6.40 -17.95
C ILE A 103 24.70 -5.97 -18.71
N ARG A 104 25.57 -5.15 -18.10
CA ARG A 104 26.80 -4.67 -18.75
C ARG A 104 27.87 -5.75 -18.88
N GLU A 105 27.83 -6.77 -18.04
CA GLU A 105 28.75 -7.91 -18.06
C GLU A 105 28.25 -9.06 -18.95
N LEU A 106 26.99 -9.01 -19.42
CA LEU A 106 26.46 -9.96 -20.39
C LEU A 106 27.10 -9.75 -21.78
N PRO A 107 27.46 -10.82 -22.50
CA PRO A 107 27.93 -10.71 -23.89
C PRO A 107 26.84 -10.10 -24.78
N ALA A 108 27.25 -9.38 -25.84
CA ALA A 108 26.34 -8.59 -26.68
C ALA A 108 25.18 -9.41 -27.30
N GLU A 109 25.41 -10.70 -27.55
CA GLU A 109 24.39 -11.65 -28.02
C GLU A 109 23.32 -12.06 -26.98
N ALA A 110 23.51 -11.74 -25.69
CA ALA A 110 22.58 -12.11 -24.61
C ALA A 110 21.60 -11.00 -24.21
N VAL A 111 21.72 -9.79 -24.78
CA VAL A 111 20.83 -8.65 -24.54
C VAL A 111 19.87 -8.52 -25.74
N VAL A 112 18.73 -9.21 -25.68
CA VAL A 112 17.65 -9.19 -26.69
C VAL A 112 16.32 -8.92 -26.00
#